data_AF-A0A7J3C8R6-F1
#
_entry.id   AF-A0A7J3C8R6-F1
#
_cell.length_a   1.000
_cell.length_b   1.000
_cell.length_c   1.000
_cell.angle_alpha   90.00
_cell.angle_beta   90.00
_cell.angle_gamma   90.00
#
_symmetry.space_group_name_H-M   'P 1'
#
loop_
_entity.id
_entity.type
_entity.pdbx_description
1 polymer ?
#
loop_
_entity_poly.entity_id
_entity_poly.type
_entity_poly.pdbx_seq_one_letter_code
_entity_poly.pdbx_strand_id
1 'polypeptide(L)'
;MNGKAAIGIIVVLVIVAATLGYAYMAESGQASSLRTSNSSLNQKVQSLSQEVTGLMSNYSTLESSYSTLQGEVSKLNSSISQLNLDLQDNMTNVVLDQAFAHWDYIAIENSTLLAPQYTTNATLKWIGGPLSGTYTGLSSIESTWNRFFSLWSAVWFYTETPPEISGSGGTYTVNATVQWVLTSFATPQQVNTIVTNYTMYMSYYGGKPLITMEIWHIVGVGVLSYSTKEVEGLQIQALMNASFSHWNNIAIENTSLVMTQYLQNSTLQWIGGKLAGNYTNYSQIDTVWTKFFGLWNAVWFYSEAPPVVTVNTVNGSVVSGTVTADIQFIVQSSSNTSIFDYINVVYTISFGVVDGNIAIVHEIFDNVGSGPLSQVSSFA
;
A
#
# COMPACT_ATOMS: atom_id res chain seq x y z
N MET A 1 -66.82 -55.99 -127.81
CA MET A 1 -66.61 -55.71 -126.36
C MET A 1 -66.60 -54.19 -126.18
N ASN A 2 -67.43 -53.68 -125.27
CA ASN A 2 -67.87 -52.27 -125.17
C ASN A 2 -66.72 -51.30 -124.83
N GLY A 3 -66.41 -50.35 -125.72
CA GLY A 3 -65.47 -49.24 -125.45
C GLY A 3 -65.83 -48.38 -124.23
N LYS A 4 -67.09 -48.44 -123.77
CA LYS A 4 -67.53 -47.82 -122.51
C LYS A 4 -66.98 -48.50 -121.25
N ALA A 5 -66.68 -49.81 -121.31
CA ALA A 5 -66.10 -50.54 -120.17
C ALA A 5 -64.60 -50.27 -119.99
N ALA A 6 -63.85 -50.16 -121.10
CA ALA A 6 -62.43 -49.82 -121.07
C ALA A 6 -62.18 -48.39 -120.55
N ILE A 7 -63.00 -47.42 -120.98
CA ILE A 7 -62.94 -46.05 -120.48
C ILE A 7 -63.34 -45.99 -119.00
N GLY A 8 -64.38 -46.73 -118.58
CA GLY A 8 -64.77 -46.80 -117.17
C GLY A 8 -63.65 -47.35 -116.27
N ILE A 9 -62.95 -48.40 -116.69
CA ILE A 9 -61.84 -48.98 -115.94
C ILE A 9 -60.64 -48.03 -115.87
N ILE A 10 -60.29 -47.35 -116.97
CA ILE A 10 -59.19 -46.38 -117.00
C ILE A 10 -59.50 -45.18 -116.10
N VAL A 11 -60.72 -44.65 -116.14
CA VAL A 11 -61.15 -43.54 -115.28
C VAL A 11 -61.10 -43.95 -113.81
N VAL A 12 -61.56 -45.16 -113.46
CA VAL A 12 -61.49 -45.69 -112.09
C VAL A 12 -60.03 -45.84 -111.64
N LEU A 13 -59.15 -46.39 -112.48
CA LEU A 13 -57.72 -46.56 -112.15
C LEU A 13 -57.01 -45.21 -111.96
N VAL A 14 -57.33 -44.19 -112.75
CA VAL A 14 -56.77 -42.84 -112.60
C VAL A 14 -57.27 -42.19 -111.31
N ILE A 15 -58.55 -42.36 -110.96
CA ILE A 15 -59.10 -41.85 -109.69
C ILE A 15 -58.46 -42.59 -108.50
N VAL A 16 -58.27 -43.91 -108.59
CA VAL A 16 -57.59 -44.70 -107.55
C VAL A 16 -56.12 -44.29 -107.43
N ALA A 17 -55.41 -44.09 -108.54
CA ALA A 17 -54.02 -43.62 -108.52
C ALA A 17 -53.89 -42.19 -107.97
N ALA A 18 -54.80 -41.29 -108.32
CA ALA A 18 -54.83 -39.93 -107.81
C ALA A 18 -55.14 -39.91 -106.30
N THR A 19 -56.10 -40.72 -105.84
CA THR A 19 -56.45 -40.83 -104.40
C THR A 19 -55.33 -41.47 -103.58
N LEU A 20 -54.68 -42.52 -104.10
CA LEU A 20 -53.50 -43.13 -103.46
C LEU A 20 -52.29 -42.20 -103.44
N GLY A 21 -52.04 -41.46 -104.53
CA GLY A 21 -50.99 -40.45 -104.60
C GLY A 21 -51.22 -39.30 -103.62
N TYR A 22 -52.46 -38.84 -103.46
CA TYR A 22 -52.81 -37.81 -102.49
C TYR A 22 -52.69 -38.31 -101.04
N ALA A 23 -53.09 -39.55 -100.77
CA ALA A 23 -52.92 -40.19 -99.47
C ALA A 23 -51.44 -40.34 -99.09
N TYR A 24 -50.59 -40.78 -100.01
CA TYR A 24 -49.15 -40.89 -99.80
C TYR A 24 -48.46 -39.53 -99.62
N MET A 25 -48.87 -38.50 -100.37
CA MET A 25 -48.37 -37.14 -100.17
C MET A 25 -48.82 -36.56 -98.82
N ALA A 26 -50.05 -36.82 -98.39
CA ALA A 26 -50.53 -36.42 -97.07
C ALA A 26 -49.81 -37.16 -95.93
N GLU A 27 -49.56 -38.46 -96.07
CA GLU A 27 -48.86 -39.29 -95.08
C GLU A 27 -47.36 -38.97 -95.01
N SER A 28 -46.70 -38.71 -96.15
CA SER A 28 -45.31 -38.23 -96.17
C SER A 28 -45.16 -36.79 -95.65
N GLY A 29 -46.16 -35.94 -95.86
CA GLY A 29 -46.27 -34.60 -95.24
C GLY A 29 -46.41 -34.69 -93.71
N GLN A 30 -47.19 -35.65 -93.21
CA GLN A 30 -47.26 -35.95 -91.78
C GLN A 30 -45.93 -36.51 -91.24
N ALA A 31 -45.30 -37.46 -91.93
CA ALA A 31 -44.03 -38.02 -91.49
C ALA A 31 -42.88 -36.99 -91.44
N SER A 32 -42.84 -36.06 -92.40
CA SER A 32 -41.84 -34.97 -92.45
C SER A 32 -42.07 -33.91 -91.37
N SER A 33 -43.33 -33.53 -91.12
CA SER A 33 -43.67 -32.65 -90.00
C SER A 33 -43.37 -33.29 -88.63
N LEU A 34 -43.70 -34.57 -88.44
CA LEU A 34 -43.32 -35.32 -87.23
C LEU A 34 -41.80 -35.36 -87.03
N ARG A 35 -41.01 -35.63 -88.08
CA ARG A 35 -39.54 -35.60 -88.01
C ARG A 35 -39.01 -34.24 -87.56
N THR A 36 -39.60 -33.16 -88.07
CA THR A 36 -39.21 -31.79 -87.74
C THR A 36 -39.55 -31.46 -86.28
N SER A 37 -40.75 -31.81 -85.82
CA SER A 37 -41.14 -31.70 -84.42
C SER A 37 -40.23 -32.51 -83.51
N ASN A 38 -39.88 -33.74 -83.89
CA ASN A 38 -39.01 -34.60 -83.09
C ASN A 38 -37.57 -34.05 -83.00
N SER A 39 -37.06 -33.48 -84.10
CA SER A 39 -35.77 -32.78 -84.11
C SER A 39 -35.79 -31.54 -83.21
N SER A 40 -36.87 -30.74 -83.27
CA SER A 40 -37.04 -29.57 -82.40
C SER A 40 -37.13 -29.95 -80.92
N LEU A 41 -37.84 -31.04 -80.61
CA LEU A 41 -37.94 -31.56 -79.25
C LEU A 41 -36.59 -32.03 -78.73
N ASN A 42 -35.80 -32.74 -79.54
CA ASN A 42 -34.44 -33.15 -79.18
C ASN A 42 -33.53 -31.95 -78.87
N GLN A 43 -33.63 -30.86 -79.64
CA GLN A 43 -32.88 -29.64 -79.35
C GLN A 43 -33.29 -29.01 -78.01
N LYS A 44 -34.60 -28.96 -77.72
CA LYS A 44 -35.09 -28.48 -76.41
C LYS A 44 -34.59 -29.35 -75.26
N VAL A 45 -34.62 -30.68 -75.41
CA VAL A 45 -34.11 -31.63 -74.40
C VAL A 45 -32.62 -31.41 -74.14
N GLN A 46 -31.82 -31.21 -75.19
CA GLN A 46 -30.39 -30.92 -75.05
C GLN A 46 -30.14 -29.60 -74.32
N SER A 47 -30.87 -28.53 -74.66
CA SER A 47 -30.78 -27.23 -73.99
C SER A 47 -31.15 -27.34 -72.50
N LEU A 48 -32.24 -28.04 -72.18
CA LEU A 48 -32.69 -28.22 -70.81
C LEU A 48 -31.68 -29.04 -70.00
N SER A 49 -31.07 -30.06 -70.61
CA SER A 49 -30.02 -30.86 -69.96
C SER A 49 -28.78 -30.04 -69.61
N GLN A 50 -28.39 -29.09 -70.47
CA GLN A 50 -27.28 -28.18 -70.19
C GLN A 50 -27.63 -27.20 -69.07
N GLU A 51 -28.85 -26.66 -69.08
CA GLU A 51 -29.35 -25.77 -68.02
C GLU A 51 -29.38 -26.48 -66.65
N VAL A 52 -29.87 -27.71 -66.60
CA VAL A 52 -29.87 -28.55 -65.38
C VAL A 52 -28.44 -28.79 -64.86
N THR A 53 -27.50 -29.08 -65.76
CA THR A 53 -26.09 -29.28 -65.38
C THR A 53 -25.48 -27.99 -64.82
N GLY A 54 -25.77 -26.85 -65.44
CA GLY A 54 -25.36 -25.53 -64.94
C GLY A 54 -25.95 -25.22 -63.56
N LEU A 55 -27.23 -25.55 -63.35
CA LEU A 55 -27.91 -25.35 -62.07
C LEU A 55 -27.31 -26.22 -60.96
N MET A 56 -26.94 -27.47 -61.24
CA MET A 56 -26.25 -28.35 -60.29
C MET A 56 -24.87 -27.81 -59.89
N SER A 57 -24.11 -27.29 -60.86
CA SER A 57 -22.82 -26.65 -60.59
C SER A 57 -22.97 -25.41 -59.69
N ASN A 58 -23.97 -24.58 -59.99
CA ASN A 58 -24.30 -23.41 -59.16
C ASN A 58 -24.71 -23.83 -57.75
N TYR A 59 -25.51 -24.89 -57.61
CA TYR A 59 -25.93 -25.42 -56.31
C TYR A 59 -24.73 -25.92 -55.49
N SER A 60 -23.81 -26.68 -56.08
CA SER A 60 -22.59 -27.13 -55.39
C SER A 60 -21.70 -25.96 -54.95
N THR A 61 -21.60 -24.92 -55.79
CA THR A 61 -20.87 -23.69 -55.44
C THR A 61 -21.53 -22.95 -54.26
N LEU A 62 -22.86 -22.89 -54.26
CA LEU A 62 -23.63 -22.27 -53.18
C LEU A 62 -23.50 -23.05 -51.86
N GLU A 63 -23.55 -24.38 -51.91
CA GLU A 63 -23.35 -25.25 -50.76
C GLU A 63 -21.95 -25.07 -50.15
N SER A 64 -20.91 -25.01 -50.98
CA SER A 64 -19.54 -24.73 -50.53
C SER A 64 -19.42 -23.33 -49.91
N SER A 65 -20.12 -22.34 -50.46
CA SER A 65 -20.15 -20.98 -49.92
C SER A 65 -20.84 -20.95 -48.54
N TYR A 66 -21.95 -21.68 -48.39
CA TYR A 66 -22.66 -21.82 -47.12
C TYR A 66 -21.79 -22.48 -46.04
N SER A 67 -21.09 -23.56 -46.38
CA SER A 67 -20.15 -24.22 -45.46
C SER A 67 -19.01 -23.30 -45.02
N THR A 68 -18.47 -22.49 -45.94
CA THR A 68 -17.44 -21.50 -45.60
C THR A 68 -17.98 -20.46 -44.62
N LEU A 69 -19.16 -19.89 -44.90
CA LEU A 69 -19.78 -18.89 -44.04
C LEU A 69 -20.09 -19.46 -42.64
N GLN A 70 -20.54 -20.70 -42.55
CA GLN A 70 -20.77 -21.38 -41.27
C GLN A 70 -19.46 -21.52 -40.46
N GLY A 71 -18.34 -21.80 -41.14
CA GLY A 71 -17.02 -21.83 -40.54
C GLY A 71 -16.56 -20.45 -40.04
N GLU A 72 -16.82 -19.40 -40.80
CA GLU A 72 -16.52 -18.01 -40.40
C GLU A 72 -17.33 -17.57 -39.18
N VAL A 73 -18.64 -17.86 -39.15
CA VAL A 73 -19.51 -17.59 -37.99
C VAL A 73 -19.01 -18.28 -36.73
N SER A 74 -18.57 -19.54 -36.84
CA SER A 74 -18.04 -20.31 -35.71
C SER A 74 -16.74 -19.70 -35.15
N LYS A 75 -15.86 -19.21 -36.04
CA LYS A 75 -14.64 -18.47 -35.65
C LYS A 75 -14.98 -17.16 -34.96
N LEU A 76 -15.91 -16.38 -35.53
CA LEU A 76 -16.34 -15.11 -34.96
C LEU A 76 -16.92 -15.28 -33.55
N ASN A 77 -17.75 -16.29 -33.33
CA ASN A 77 -18.29 -16.61 -32.00
C ASN A 77 -17.18 -16.92 -31.00
N SER A 78 -16.16 -17.68 -31.41
CA SER A 78 -15.01 -17.99 -30.55
C SER A 78 -14.22 -16.72 -30.19
N SER A 79 -13.99 -15.84 -31.17
CA SER A 79 -13.31 -14.55 -30.93
C SER A 79 -14.11 -13.63 -29.99
N ILE A 80 -15.44 -13.59 -30.12
CA ILE A 80 -16.31 -12.82 -29.21
C ILE A 80 -16.21 -13.36 -27.78
N SER A 81 -16.23 -14.68 -27.59
CA SER A 81 -16.05 -15.29 -26.28
C SER A 81 -14.70 -14.94 -25.66
N GLN A 82 -13.61 -14.97 -26.43
CA GLN A 82 -12.28 -14.60 -25.92
C GLN A 82 -12.21 -13.11 -25.55
N LEU A 83 -12.72 -12.22 -26.40
CA LEU A 83 -12.72 -10.78 -26.13
C LEU A 83 -13.50 -10.43 -24.86
N ASN A 84 -14.57 -11.16 -24.57
CA ASN A 84 -15.34 -10.98 -23.34
C ASN A 84 -14.54 -11.39 -22.09
N LEU A 85 -13.70 -12.43 -22.17
CA LEU A 85 -12.80 -12.83 -21.09
C LEU A 85 -11.71 -11.76 -20.88
N ASP A 86 -11.04 -11.34 -21.95
CA ASP A 86 -9.98 -10.33 -21.89
C ASP A 86 -10.50 -8.99 -21.32
N LEU A 87 -11.72 -8.60 -21.68
CA LEU A 87 -12.37 -7.40 -21.13
C LEU A 87 -12.67 -7.55 -19.63
N GLN A 88 -13.11 -8.74 -19.19
CA GLN A 88 -13.38 -9.02 -17.78
C GLN A 88 -12.10 -8.98 -16.93
N ASP A 89 -11.01 -9.55 -17.43
CA ASP A 89 -9.70 -9.52 -16.77
C ASP A 89 -9.16 -8.08 -16.68
N ASN A 90 -9.26 -7.32 -17.77
CA ASN A 90 -8.85 -5.91 -17.80
C ASN A 90 -9.65 -5.05 -16.81
N MET A 91 -10.98 -5.21 -16.75
CA MET A 91 -11.80 -4.49 -15.77
C MET A 91 -11.39 -4.80 -14.33
N THR A 92 -11.05 -6.06 -14.03
CA THR A 92 -10.59 -6.48 -12.70
C THR A 92 -9.26 -5.81 -12.34
N ASN A 93 -8.32 -5.75 -13.28
CA ASN A 93 -7.04 -5.06 -13.08
C ASN A 93 -7.23 -3.55 -12.84
N VAL A 94 -8.08 -2.89 -13.62
CA VAL A 94 -8.37 -1.45 -13.44
C VAL A 94 -8.99 -1.17 -12.06
N VAL A 95 -9.86 -2.06 -11.58
CA VAL A 95 -10.44 -1.95 -10.22
C VAL A 95 -9.36 -2.15 -9.15
N LEU A 96 -8.44 -3.11 -9.36
CA LEU A 96 -7.32 -3.34 -8.44
C LEU A 96 -6.38 -2.12 -8.38
N ASP A 97 -6.02 -1.57 -9.54
CA ASP A 97 -5.18 -0.37 -9.65
C ASP A 97 -5.83 0.82 -8.93
N GLN A 98 -7.16 0.98 -9.09
CA GLN A 98 -7.91 2.02 -8.40
C GLN A 98 -7.93 1.82 -6.87
N ALA A 99 -7.98 0.57 -6.40
CA ALA A 99 -7.91 0.25 -4.97
C ALA A 99 -6.54 0.60 -4.38
N PHE A 100 -5.45 0.23 -5.05
CA PHE A 100 -4.09 0.61 -4.62
C PHE A 100 -3.88 2.12 -4.65
N ALA A 101 -4.32 2.80 -5.71
CA ALA A 101 -4.26 4.27 -5.78
C ALA A 101 -5.04 4.93 -4.63
N HIS A 102 -6.15 4.34 -4.20
CA HIS A 102 -6.91 4.83 -3.04
C HIS A 102 -6.10 4.72 -1.74
N TRP A 103 -5.49 3.56 -1.47
CA TRP A 103 -4.64 3.38 -0.30
C TRP A 103 -3.37 4.23 -0.35
N ASP A 104 -2.77 4.42 -1.52
CA ASP A 104 -1.67 5.35 -1.75
C ASP A 104 -2.08 6.78 -1.38
N TYR A 105 -3.26 7.23 -1.77
CA TYR A 105 -3.73 8.59 -1.43
C TYR A 105 -4.06 8.77 0.05
N ILE A 106 -4.45 7.69 0.75
CA ILE A 106 -4.54 7.68 2.22
C ILE A 106 -3.15 7.82 2.82
N ALA A 107 -2.15 7.13 2.29
CA ALA A 107 -0.76 7.20 2.75
C ALA A 107 -0.03 8.51 2.38
N ILE A 108 -0.48 9.21 1.34
CA ILE A 108 -0.06 10.60 1.00
C ILE A 108 -0.80 11.63 1.87
N GLU A 109 -1.76 11.19 2.68
CA GLU A 109 -2.53 12.01 3.61
C GLU A 109 -3.26 13.20 2.92
N ASN A 110 -3.76 12.98 1.70
CA ASN A 110 -4.31 14.06 0.86
C ASN A 110 -5.77 13.80 0.45
N SER A 111 -6.70 14.46 1.16
CA SER A 111 -8.13 14.37 0.88
C SER A 111 -8.54 14.91 -0.50
N THR A 112 -7.77 15.82 -1.11
CA THR A 112 -8.05 16.33 -2.46
C THR A 112 -7.81 15.27 -3.53
N LEU A 113 -6.91 14.31 -3.28
CA LEU A 113 -6.69 13.16 -4.16
C LEU A 113 -7.73 12.05 -3.93
N LEU A 114 -8.21 11.90 -2.70
CA LEU A 114 -9.26 10.91 -2.35
C LEU A 114 -10.63 11.29 -2.89
N ALA A 115 -11.04 12.54 -2.75
CA ALA A 115 -12.40 12.98 -3.05
C ALA A 115 -12.90 12.59 -4.47
N PRO A 116 -12.10 12.73 -5.54
CA PRO A 116 -12.50 12.32 -6.88
C PRO A 116 -12.71 10.82 -7.08
N GLN A 117 -12.26 9.98 -6.14
CA GLN A 117 -12.41 8.52 -6.22
C GLN A 117 -13.78 8.03 -5.74
N TYR A 118 -14.55 8.87 -5.05
CA TYR A 118 -15.88 8.54 -4.56
C TYR A 118 -16.99 9.07 -5.48
N THR A 119 -18.15 8.42 -5.45
CA THR A 119 -19.39 9.02 -5.95
C THR A 119 -19.89 10.13 -5.02
N THR A 120 -20.70 11.05 -5.56
CA THR A 120 -21.23 12.19 -4.79
C THR A 120 -22.05 11.79 -3.56
N ASN A 121 -22.70 10.62 -3.61
CA ASN A 121 -23.53 10.04 -2.57
C ASN A 121 -22.87 8.83 -1.86
N ALA A 122 -21.56 8.67 -1.98
CA ALA A 122 -20.85 7.54 -1.40
C ALA A 122 -21.01 7.48 0.14
N THR A 123 -20.79 6.30 0.71
CA THR A 123 -20.81 6.07 2.16
C THR A 123 -19.49 5.49 2.65
N LEU A 124 -18.86 6.13 3.64
CA LEU A 124 -17.77 5.57 4.42
C LEU A 124 -18.32 5.03 5.74
N LYS A 125 -18.11 3.74 6.00
CA LYS A 125 -18.40 3.11 7.28
C LYS A 125 -17.10 2.83 8.01
N TRP A 126 -16.89 3.55 9.11
CA TRP A 126 -15.72 3.40 9.96
C TRP A 126 -16.09 2.56 11.19
N ILE A 127 -15.43 1.41 11.36
CA ILE A 127 -15.70 0.46 12.43
C ILE A 127 -14.43 0.31 13.27
N GLY A 128 -14.48 0.74 14.53
CA GLY A 128 -13.37 0.67 15.47
C GLY A 128 -12.61 2.00 15.60
N GLY A 129 -12.02 2.22 16.77
CA GLY A 129 -11.26 3.43 17.08
C GLY A 129 -12.12 4.70 17.25
N PRO A 130 -11.46 5.86 17.42
CA PRO A 130 -12.11 7.12 17.81
C PRO A 130 -12.95 7.78 16.69
N LEU A 131 -12.81 7.32 15.44
CA LEU A 131 -13.57 7.81 14.29
C LEU A 131 -14.72 6.87 13.90
N SER A 132 -15.12 5.96 14.79
CA SER A 132 -16.23 5.04 14.51
C SER A 132 -17.51 5.78 14.13
N GLY A 133 -18.14 5.38 13.02
CA GLY A 133 -19.32 6.06 12.50
C GLY A 133 -19.70 5.63 11.08
N THR A 134 -20.75 6.26 10.55
CA THR A 134 -21.16 6.13 9.15
C THR A 134 -21.31 7.53 8.57
N TYR A 135 -20.63 7.78 7.47
CA TYR A 135 -20.43 9.10 6.88
C TYR A 135 -20.88 9.06 5.42
N THR A 136 -21.90 9.83 5.07
CA THR A 136 -22.50 9.81 3.74
C THR A 136 -22.28 11.14 3.03
N GLY A 137 -21.90 11.08 1.76
CA GLY A 137 -21.59 12.22 0.92
C GLY A 137 -20.15 12.71 1.09
N LEU A 138 -19.61 13.29 0.01
CA LEU A 138 -18.20 13.68 -0.10
C LEU A 138 -17.71 14.54 1.06
N SER A 139 -18.46 15.58 1.45
CA SER A 139 -18.03 16.48 2.53
C SER A 139 -17.86 15.78 3.88
N SER A 140 -18.71 14.80 4.20
CA SER A 140 -18.61 14.05 5.45
C SER A 140 -17.44 13.06 5.41
N ILE A 141 -17.18 12.46 4.25
CA ILE A 141 -16.07 11.54 4.02
C ILE A 141 -14.74 12.30 4.11
N GLU A 142 -14.60 13.40 3.38
CA GLU A 142 -13.41 14.27 3.41
C GLU A 142 -13.11 14.79 4.82
N SER A 143 -14.14 15.24 5.55
CA SER A 143 -13.96 15.70 6.94
C SER A 143 -13.43 14.59 7.84
N THR A 144 -13.89 13.35 7.64
CA THR A 144 -13.44 12.18 8.41
C THR A 144 -11.98 11.84 8.10
N TRP A 145 -11.61 11.83 6.82
CA TRP A 145 -10.22 11.63 6.40
C TRP A 145 -9.28 12.72 6.91
N ASN A 146 -9.68 13.99 6.82
CA ASN A 146 -8.89 15.09 7.36
C ASN A 146 -8.67 14.97 8.88
N ARG A 147 -9.68 14.49 9.63
CA ARG A 147 -9.51 14.16 11.05
C ARG A 147 -8.48 13.04 11.23
N PHE A 148 -8.53 11.98 10.43
CA PHE A 148 -7.53 10.92 10.46
C PHE A 148 -6.12 11.46 10.16
N PHE A 149 -5.94 12.23 9.09
CA PHE A 149 -4.66 12.82 8.70
C PHE A 149 -4.09 13.78 9.76
N SER A 150 -4.95 14.47 10.52
CA SER A 150 -4.48 15.33 11.61
C SER A 150 -3.84 14.59 12.80
N LEU A 151 -4.00 13.26 12.89
CA LEU A 151 -3.45 12.44 13.97
C LEU A 151 -2.03 11.94 13.69
N TRP A 152 -1.66 11.85 12.42
CA TRP A 152 -0.49 11.10 11.96
C TRP A 152 0.45 12.00 11.17
N SER A 153 1.73 11.99 11.53
CA SER A 153 2.80 12.68 10.81
C SER A 153 3.34 11.88 9.62
N ALA A 154 3.10 10.57 9.61
CA ALA A 154 3.40 9.70 8.49
C ALA A 154 2.47 8.49 8.51
N VAL A 155 1.97 8.11 7.34
CA VAL A 155 1.12 6.96 7.08
C VAL A 155 1.76 6.13 5.98
N TRP A 156 1.93 4.84 6.23
CA TRP A 156 2.34 3.85 5.24
C TRP A 156 1.35 2.70 5.27
N PHE A 157 1.30 1.92 4.20
CA PHE A 157 0.49 0.72 4.17
C PHE A 157 1.17 -0.40 3.40
N TYR A 158 0.70 -1.62 3.67
CA TYR A 158 0.86 -2.76 2.79
C TYR A 158 -0.34 -3.68 2.94
N THR A 159 -0.50 -4.58 1.97
CA THR A 159 -1.52 -5.64 2.03
C THR A 159 -0.87 -6.91 2.58
N GLU A 160 -1.44 -7.50 3.61
CA GLU A 160 -0.89 -8.74 4.22
C GLU A 160 -1.02 -9.93 3.26
N THR A 161 -2.11 -9.93 2.49
CA THR A 161 -2.40 -10.88 1.42
C THR A 161 -2.90 -10.11 0.21
N PRO A 162 -2.75 -10.65 -1.02
CA PRO A 162 -3.29 -10.01 -2.22
C PRO A 162 -4.79 -9.67 -2.05
N PRO A 163 -5.25 -8.48 -2.47
CA PRO A 163 -6.66 -8.14 -2.46
C PRO A 163 -7.50 -9.08 -3.33
N GLU A 164 -8.70 -9.39 -2.88
CA GLU A 164 -9.68 -10.19 -3.61
C GLU A 164 -10.71 -9.30 -4.28
N ILE A 165 -10.95 -9.53 -5.58
CA ILE A 165 -11.97 -8.81 -6.35
C ILE A 165 -13.07 -9.78 -6.71
N SER A 166 -14.31 -9.36 -6.49
CA SER A 166 -15.51 -10.07 -6.92
C SER A 166 -16.49 -9.11 -7.57
N GLY A 167 -17.32 -9.59 -8.49
CA GLY A 167 -18.31 -8.78 -9.20
C GLY A 167 -18.24 -8.93 -10.70
N SER A 168 -19.24 -8.37 -11.39
CA SER A 168 -19.35 -8.37 -12.85
C SER A 168 -20.30 -7.26 -13.29
N GLY A 169 -20.33 -6.96 -14.59
CA GLY A 169 -21.30 -6.02 -15.13
C GLY A 169 -21.10 -4.56 -14.70
N GLY A 170 -19.87 -4.18 -14.32
CA GLY A 170 -19.53 -2.81 -13.96
C GLY A 170 -19.70 -2.46 -12.46
N THR A 171 -20.03 -3.44 -11.62
CA THR A 171 -20.03 -3.30 -10.15
C THR A 171 -19.11 -4.35 -9.54
N TYR A 172 -18.20 -3.90 -8.68
CA TYR A 172 -17.13 -4.70 -8.11
C TYR A 172 -17.02 -4.47 -6.61
N THR A 173 -16.61 -5.51 -5.90
CA THR A 173 -16.27 -5.47 -4.48
C THR A 173 -14.81 -5.89 -4.33
N VAL A 174 -14.01 -5.02 -3.70
CA VAL A 174 -12.62 -5.29 -3.34
C VAL A 174 -12.57 -5.57 -1.85
N ASN A 175 -12.02 -6.71 -1.45
CA ASN A 175 -11.74 -7.05 -0.06
C ASN A 175 -10.23 -7.19 0.16
N ALA A 176 -9.71 -6.62 1.23
CA ALA A 176 -8.30 -6.72 1.56
C ALA A 176 -8.08 -6.65 3.07
N THR A 177 -7.04 -7.34 3.56
CA THR A 177 -6.47 -7.03 4.87
C THR A 177 -5.31 -6.07 4.66
N VAL A 178 -5.50 -4.82 5.10
CA VAL A 178 -4.51 -3.74 4.94
C VAL A 178 -3.91 -3.44 6.31
N GLN A 179 -2.59 -3.52 6.39
CA GLN A 179 -1.84 -3.10 7.57
C GLN A 179 -1.27 -1.71 7.33
N TRP A 180 -1.61 -0.80 8.23
CA TRP A 180 -1.17 0.59 8.25
C TRP A 180 -0.05 0.74 9.28
N VAL A 181 1.01 1.45 8.90
CA VAL A 181 2.14 1.80 9.76
C VAL A 181 2.13 3.32 9.94
N LEU A 182 2.07 3.76 11.18
CA LEU A 182 1.61 5.10 11.52
C LEU A 182 2.52 5.75 12.56
N THR A 183 2.99 6.96 12.29
CA THR A 183 3.71 7.78 13.28
C THR A 183 2.79 8.90 13.72
N SER A 184 2.55 9.04 15.03
CA SER A 184 1.65 10.09 15.54
C SER A 184 2.39 11.41 15.76
N PHE A 185 1.72 12.54 15.53
CA PHE A 185 2.21 13.84 15.99
C PHE A 185 2.35 13.91 17.53
N ALA A 186 1.54 13.17 18.28
CA ALA A 186 1.59 13.17 19.74
C ALA A 186 2.75 12.32 20.30
N THR A 187 3.13 11.25 19.59
CA THR A 187 4.17 10.30 20.00
C THR A 187 5.11 10.01 18.83
N PRO A 188 5.91 10.99 18.37
CA PRO A 188 6.67 10.87 17.13
C PRO A 188 7.81 9.83 17.18
N GLN A 189 8.22 9.40 18.38
CA GLN A 189 9.20 8.32 18.58
C GLN A 189 8.57 6.93 18.57
N GLN A 190 7.24 6.84 18.50
CA GLN A 190 6.50 5.59 18.50
C GLN A 190 5.89 5.32 17.12
N VAL A 191 6.23 4.17 16.55
CA VAL A 191 5.64 3.64 15.33
C VAL A 191 4.49 2.70 15.73
N ASN A 192 3.29 3.08 15.35
CA ASN A 192 2.06 2.34 15.60
C ASN A 192 1.66 1.52 14.38
N THR A 193 0.79 0.55 14.60
CA THR A 193 0.12 -0.17 13.52
C THR A 193 -1.37 -0.26 13.76
N ILE A 194 -2.13 -0.17 12.67
CA ILE A 194 -3.55 -0.48 12.61
C ILE A 194 -3.72 -1.54 11.52
N VAL A 195 -4.43 -2.62 11.81
CA VAL A 195 -4.81 -3.62 10.83
C VAL A 195 -6.29 -3.46 10.54
N THR A 196 -6.64 -3.33 9.26
CA THR A 196 -8.03 -3.20 8.81
C THR A 196 -8.44 -4.36 7.92
N ASN A 197 -9.63 -4.90 8.18
CA ASN A 197 -10.38 -5.64 7.17
C ASN A 197 -11.15 -4.62 6.31
N TYR A 198 -10.72 -4.45 5.08
CA TYR A 198 -11.08 -3.34 4.22
C TYR A 198 -11.99 -3.81 3.09
N THR A 199 -13.12 -3.14 2.89
CA THR A 199 -14.05 -3.45 1.79
C THR A 199 -14.38 -2.20 0.98
N MET A 200 -14.22 -2.24 -0.34
CA MET A 200 -14.68 -1.19 -1.26
C MET A 200 -15.71 -1.74 -2.24
N TYR A 201 -16.86 -1.08 -2.31
CA TYR A 201 -17.86 -1.28 -3.34
C TYR A 201 -17.67 -0.22 -4.42
N MET A 202 -17.30 -0.64 -5.62
CA MET A 202 -17.04 0.24 -6.75
C MET A 202 -18.04 0.01 -7.88
N SER A 203 -18.44 1.08 -8.55
CA SER A 203 -19.27 1.04 -9.75
C SER A 203 -18.68 1.92 -10.84
N TYR A 204 -18.80 1.49 -12.10
CA TYR A 204 -18.31 2.26 -13.24
C TYR A 204 -19.19 3.47 -13.55
N TYR A 205 -18.60 4.66 -13.52
CA TYR A 205 -19.20 5.91 -13.96
C TYR A 205 -18.27 6.61 -14.94
N GLY A 206 -18.76 6.95 -16.14
CA GLY A 206 -17.95 7.66 -17.14
C GLY A 206 -16.67 6.90 -17.55
N GLY A 207 -16.68 5.56 -17.52
CA GLY A 207 -15.54 4.72 -17.88
C GLY A 207 -14.51 4.49 -16.76
N LYS A 208 -14.77 4.96 -15.54
CA LYS A 208 -13.88 4.76 -14.38
C LYS A 208 -14.62 4.13 -13.21
N PRO A 209 -14.01 3.19 -12.46
CA PRO A 209 -14.60 2.69 -11.23
C PRO A 209 -14.53 3.78 -10.15
N LEU A 210 -15.68 4.14 -9.57
CA LEU A 210 -15.78 5.05 -8.43
C LEU A 210 -16.32 4.30 -7.21
N ILE A 211 -15.83 4.67 -6.03
CA ILE A 211 -16.22 4.11 -4.74
C ILE A 211 -17.62 4.62 -4.39
N THR A 212 -18.55 3.68 -4.24
CA THR A 212 -19.93 3.92 -3.80
C THR A 212 -20.10 3.67 -2.30
N MET A 213 -19.33 2.72 -1.75
CA MET A 213 -19.27 2.47 -0.32
C MET A 213 -17.89 1.95 0.05
N GLU A 214 -17.37 2.41 1.17
CA GLU A 214 -16.13 1.97 1.77
C GLU A 214 -16.41 1.52 3.20
N ILE A 215 -15.78 0.42 3.61
CA ILE A 215 -15.79 -0.06 4.98
C ILE A 215 -14.36 -0.13 5.47
N TRP A 216 -14.02 0.79 6.38
CA TRP A 216 -12.79 0.78 7.16
C TRP A 216 -13.07 0.05 8.47
N HIS A 217 -12.72 -1.23 8.59
CA HIS A 217 -12.94 -1.99 9.82
C HIS A 217 -11.62 -2.35 10.50
N ILE A 218 -11.31 -1.65 11.59
CA ILE A 218 -10.13 -1.91 12.42
C ILE A 218 -10.33 -3.24 13.16
N VAL A 219 -9.45 -4.20 12.87
CA VAL A 219 -9.43 -5.54 13.49
C VAL A 219 -8.22 -5.76 14.39
N GLY A 220 -7.20 -4.90 14.30
CA GLY A 220 -6.02 -4.95 15.14
C GLY A 220 -5.38 -3.58 15.31
N VAL A 221 -4.76 -3.36 16.48
CA VAL A 221 -3.91 -2.19 16.76
C VAL A 221 -2.68 -2.65 17.53
N GLY A 222 -1.55 -1.98 17.35
CA GLY A 222 -0.31 -2.34 18.04
C GLY A 222 0.79 -1.30 17.92
N VAL A 223 1.93 -1.61 18.50
CA VAL A 223 3.17 -0.82 18.41
C VAL A 223 4.24 -1.68 17.75
N LEU A 224 4.90 -1.14 16.72
CA LEU A 224 6.00 -1.82 16.00
C LEU A 224 7.38 -1.44 16.55
N SER A 225 7.51 -0.26 17.16
CA SER A 225 8.71 0.19 17.86
C SER A 225 8.61 -0.01 19.37
N TYR A 226 9.57 0.54 20.13
CA TYR A 226 9.36 0.81 21.55
C TYR A 226 8.17 1.77 21.74
N SER A 227 7.39 1.55 22.78
CA SER A 227 6.40 2.50 23.25
C SER A 227 7.08 3.76 23.78
N THR A 228 6.36 4.89 23.80
CA THR A 228 6.88 6.15 24.38
C THR A 228 7.40 5.97 25.80
N LYS A 229 6.71 5.17 26.63
CA LYS A 229 7.13 4.90 28.01
C LYS A 229 8.43 4.09 28.09
N GLU A 230 8.65 3.15 27.17
CA GLU A 230 9.90 2.40 27.10
C GLU A 230 11.06 3.29 26.64
N VAL A 231 10.82 4.18 25.68
CA VAL A 231 11.81 5.19 25.24
C VAL A 231 12.20 6.10 26.40
N GLU A 232 11.21 6.63 27.15
CA GLU A 232 11.45 7.43 28.35
C GLU A 232 12.26 6.65 29.40
N GLY A 233 11.92 5.39 29.65
CA GLY A 233 12.64 4.53 30.59
C GLY A 233 14.11 4.30 30.20
N LEU A 234 14.39 4.06 28.91
CA LEU A 234 15.75 3.92 28.41
C LEU A 234 16.56 5.22 28.56
N GLN A 235 15.93 6.37 28.34
CA GLN A 235 16.56 7.68 28.48
C GLN A 235 16.85 8.03 29.95
N ILE A 236 15.93 7.71 30.87
CA ILE A 236 16.16 7.80 32.32
C ILE A 236 17.36 6.94 32.72
N GLN A 237 17.44 5.70 32.23
CA GLN A 237 18.57 4.82 32.49
C GLN A 237 19.89 5.36 31.92
N ALA A 238 19.85 5.98 30.75
CA ALA A 238 21.04 6.59 30.15
C ALA A 238 21.59 7.75 30.99
N LEU A 239 20.72 8.63 31.50
CA LEU A 239 21.12 9.71 32.42
C LEU A 239 21.67 9.15 33.74
N MET A 240 21.02 8.13 34.30
CA MET A 240 21.50 7.44 35.49
C MET A 240 22.91 6.87 35.28
N ASN A 241 23.13 6.18 34.16
CA ASN A 241 24.43 5.61 33.81
C ASN A 241 25.49 6.71 33.60
N ALA A 242 25.12 7.84 33.00
CA ALA A 242 26.02 8.98 32.82
C ALA A 242 26.45 9.58 34.17
N SER A 243 25.53 9.70 35.13
CA SER A 243 25.84 10.16 36.50
C SER A 243 26.76 9.20 37.24
N PHE A 244 26.47 7.90 37.23
CA PHE A 244 27.37 6.91 37.85
C PHE A 244 28.74 6.87 37.18
N SER A 245 28.79 7.01 35.85
CA SER A 245 30.06 7.14 35.11
C SER A 245 30.84 8.37 35.57
N HIS A 246 30.16 9.50 35.77
CA HIS A 246 30.79 10.72 36.29
C HIS A 246 31.36 10.55 37.70
N TRP A 247 30.58 10.01 38.63
CA TRP A 247 31.06 9.72 39.99
C TRP A 247 32.20 8.69 40.01
N ASN A 248 32.14 7.69 39.14
CA ASN A 248 33.25 6.76 38.93
C ASN A 248 34.50 7.48 38.42
N ASN A 249 34.39 8.40 37.47
CA ASN A 249 35.53 9.17 36.96
C ASN A 249 36.17 10.05 38.05
N ILE A 250 35.35 10.59 38.96
CA ILE A 250 35.83 11.30 40.16
C ILE A 250 36.59 10.35 41.08
N ALA A 251 36.08 9.14 41.31
CA ALA A 251 36.73 8.09 42.12
C ALA A 251 37.93 7.40 41.45
N ILE A 252 38.17 7.65 40.16
CA ILE A 252 39.41 7.29 39.45
C ILE A 252 40.44 8.43 39.53
N GLU A 253 40.04 9.56 40.13
CA GLU A 253 40.87 10.75 40.34
C GLU A 253 41.48 11.30 39.04
N ASN A 254 40.73 11.17 37.93
CA ASN A 254 41.21 11.53 36.61
C ASN A 254 40.44 12.73 36.04
N THR A 255 41.04 13.91 36.17
CA THR A 255 40.49 15.16 35.64
C THR A 255 40.17 15.07 34.15
N SER A 256 41.00 14.39 33.34
CA SER A 256 40.73 14.29 31.91
C SER A 256 39.44 13.51 31.62
N LEU A 257 39.17 12.42 32.35
CA LEU A 257 37.93 11.65 32.20
C LEU A 257 36.71 12.47 32.65
N VAL A 258 36.80 13.10 33.82
CA VAL A 258 35.74 13.99 34.35
C VAL A 258 35.41 15.10 33.36
N MET A 259 36.45 15.76 32.84
CA MET A 259 36.27 16.92 31.97
C MET A 259 35.71 16.57 30.59
N THR A 260 35.93 15.35 30.07
CA THR A 260 35.30 14.91 28.80
C THR A 260 33.77 14.87 28.85
N GLN A 261 33.18 14.91 30.05
CA GLN A 261 31.74 14.83 30.24
C GLN A 261 31.05 16.21 30.22
N TYR A 262 31.79 17.32 30.26
CA TYR A 262 31.22 18.68 30.25
C TYR A 262 31.15 19.27 28.85
N LEU A 263 30.11 20.08 28.60
CA LEU A 263 30.14 21.03 27.50
C LEU A 263 31.06 22.22 27.78
N GLN A 264 31.49 22.90 26.72
CA GLN A 264 32.42 24.03 26.79
C GLN A 264 31.95 25.17 27.70
N ASN A 265 30.64 25.44 27.71
CA ASN A 265 29.98 26.54 28.43
C ASN A 265 29.29 26.07 29.73
N SER A 266 29.68 24.91 30.26
CA SER A 266 29.08 24.37 31.47
C SER A 266 29.35 25.22 32.71
N THR A 267 28.60 24.97 33.77
CA THR A 267 28.80 25.63 35.07
C THR A 267 28.84 24.61 36.20
N LEU A 268 29.69 24.84 37.19
CA LEU A 268 29.79 24.05 38.43
C LEU A 268 29.62 24.99 39.62
N GLN A 269 28.61 24.73 40.43
CA GLN A 269 28.42 25.37 41.71
C GLN A 269 28.91 24.44 42.82
N TRP A 270 29.95 24.85 43.53
CA TRP A 270 30.47 24.16 44.70
C TRP A 270 29.99 24.88 45.96
N ILE A 271 29.11 24.25 46.74
CA ILE A 271 28.55 24.82 47.96
C ILE A 271 29.23 24.18 49.15
N GLY A 272 29.74 25.00 50.07
CA GLY A 272 30.43 24.53 51.28
C GLY A 272 31.85 23.97 51.05
N GLY A 273 32.57 23.74 52.15
CA GLY A 273 33.92 23.19 52.15
C GLY A 273 35.01 24.15 51.62
N LYS A 274 36.21 23.59 51.39
CA LYS A 274 37.43 24.35 51.01
C LYS A 274 37.43 24.86 49.57
N LEU A 275 36.56 24.31 48.72
CA LEU A 275 36.48 24.62 47.28
C LEU A 275 35.19 25.36 46.92
N ALA A 276 34.50 25.96 47.90
CA ALA A 276 33.26 26.69 47.66
C ALA A 276 33.45 27.81 46.63
N GLY A 277 32.54 27.88 45.65
CA GLY A 277 32.59 28.86 44.58
C GLY A 277 31.67 28.53 43.41
N ASN A 278 31.50 29.51 42.51
CA ASN A 278 30.79 29.33 41.25
C ASN A 278 31.81 29.35 40.10
N TYR A 279 31.91 28.24 39.38
CA TYR A 279 32.87 28.03 38.30
C TYR A 279 32.12 27.97 36.97
N THR A 280 32.59 28.75 36.02
CA THR A 280 31.94 28.92 34.71
C THR A 280 32.91 28.57 33.59
N ASN A 281 32.41 27.85 32.60
CA ASN A 281 33.16 27.32 31.46
C ASN A 281 34.20 26.25 31.84
N TYR A 282 34.57 25.47 30.82
CA TYR A 282 35.45 24.31 30.93
C TYR A 282 36.74 24.55 31.74
N SER A 283 37.45 25.66 31.52
CA SER A 283 38.74 25.93 32.16
C SER A 283 38.65 26.15 33.68
N GLN A 284 37.59 26.83 34.16
CA GLN A 284 37.43 27.06 35.61
C GLN A 284 37.04 25.76 36.32
N ILE A 285 36.21 24.94 35.67
CA ILE A 285 35.77 23.63 36.15
C ILE A 285 36.97 22.67 36.23
N ASP A 286 37.79 22.60 35.18
CA ASP A 286 39.04 21.83 35.15
C ASP A 286 40.00 22.22 36.29
N THR A 287 40.11 23.53 36.55
CA THR A 287 40.96 24.06 37.63
C THR A 287 40.47 23.60 39.00
N VAL A 288 39.15 23.63 39.28
CA VAL A 288 38.65 23.21 40.60
C VAL A 288 38.72 21.71 40.80
N TRP A 289 38.45 20.89 39.76
CA TRP A 289 38.65 19.44 39.84
C TRP A 289 40.12 19.08 40.06
N THR A 290 41.04 19.74 39.37
CA THR A 290 42.48 19.56 39.61
C THR A 290 42.88 19.89 41.06
N LYS A 291 42.29 20.94 41.64
CA LYS A 291 42.49 21.26 43.07
C LYS A 291 41.91 20.17 43.97
N PHE A 292 40.71 19.67 43.67
CA PHE A 292 40.09 18.59 44.43
C PHE A 292 40.96 17.33 44.45
N PHE A 293 41.44 16.88 43.29
CA PHE A 293 42.33 15.71 43.21
C PHE A 293 43.73 15.97 43.81
N GLY A 294 44.15 17.23 43.93
CA GLY A 294 45.36 17.57 44.70
C GLY A 294 45.21 17.41 46.22
N LEU A 295 43.98 17.48 46.76
CA LEU A 295 43.72 17.34 48.20
C LEU A 295 43.70 15.88 48.66
N TRP A 296 43.42 14.95 47.76
CA TRP A 296 43.10 13.56 48.11
C TRP A 296 43.98 12.57 47.35
N ASN A 297 44.52 11.59 48.06
CA ASN A 297 45.30 10.50 47.51
C ASN A 297 44.43 9.40 46.88
N ALA A 298 43.21 9.23 47.39
CA ALA A 298 42.22 8.28 46.89
C ALA A 298 40.82 8.75 47.27
N VAL A 299 39.85 8.43 46.42
CA VAL A 299 38.45 8.84 46.51
C VAL A 299 37.57 7.62 46.22
N TRP A 300 36.66 7.32 47.13
CA TRP A 300 35.59 6.36 46.92
C TRP A 300 34.25 7.07 47.04
N PHE A 301 33.21 6.52 46.44
CA PHE A 301 31.86 7.02 46.63
C PHE A 301 30.88 5.86 46.78
N TYR A 302 29.77 6.15 47.44
CA TYR A 302 28.57 5.33 47.35
C TYR A 302 27.32 6.23 47.45
N SER A 303 26.22 5.74 46.88
CA SER A 303 24.92 6.42 46.91
C SER A 303 24.08 5.79 48.02
N GLU A 304 23.60 6.57 48.98
CA GLU A 304 22.81 6.06 50.12
C GLU A 304 21.37 5.72 49.74
N ALA A 305 20.83 6.45 48.76
CA ALA A 305 19.52 6.20 48.16
C ALA A 305 19.65 6.10 46.64
N PRO A 306 18.68 5.47 45.95
CA PRO A 306 18.60 5.54 44.49
C PRO A 306 18.52 7.01 44.04
N PRO A 307 19.34 7.45 43.07
CA PRO A 307 19.24 8.80 42.53
C PRO A 307 17.86 9.09 41.94
N VAL A 308 17.42 10.34 42.05
CA VAL A 308 16.19 10.83 41.45
C VAL A 308 16.49 11.42 40.08
N VAL A 309 15.80 10.96 39.05
CA VAL A 309 15.97 11.45 37.68
C VAL A 309 14.71 12.19 37.23
N THR A 310 14.90 13.40 36.72
CA THR A 310 13.86 14.18 36.05
C THR A 310 14.28 14.41 34.60
N VAL A 311 13.38 14.21 33.65
CA VAL A 311 13.65 14.42 32.21
C VAL A 311 12.76 15.52 31.66
N ASN A 312 13.32 16.32 30.75
CA ASN A 312 12.59 17.30 29.97
C ASN A 312 12.48 16.80 28.53
N THR A 313 11.25 16.64 28.06
CA THR A 313 10.95 16.18 26.70
C THR A 313 10.39 17.30 25.86
N VAL A 314 10.85 17.42 24.61
CA VAL A 314 10.25 18.27 23.58
C VAL A 314 9.86 17.36 22.41
N ASN A 315 8.59 17.41 21.99
CA ASN A 315 8.05 16.56 20.92
C ASN A 315 8.39 15.07 21.12
N GLY A 316 8.17 14.54 22.34
CA GLY A 316 8.42 13.13 22.66
C GLY A 316 9.90 12.71 22.69
N SER A 317 10.84 13.64 22.61
CA SER A 317 12.28 13.37 22.70
C SER A 317 12.88 14.07 23.92
N VAL A 318 13.67 13.37 24.73
CA VAL A 318 14.40 14.00 25.85
C VAL A 318 15.48 14.92 25.31
N VAL A 319 15.42 16.19 25.72
CA VAL A 319 16.39 17.23 25.32
C VAL A 319 17.33 17.61 26.45
N SER A 320 16.91 17.39 27.70
CA SER A 320 17.71 17.59 28.89
C SER A 320 17.17 16.75 30.04
N GLY A 321 17.97 16.58 31.09
CA GLY A 321 17.54 15.91 32.30
C GLY A 321 18.40 16.29 33.48
N THR A 322 17.89 16.06 34.68
CA THR A 322 18.56 16.35 35.93
C THR A 322 18.56 15.09 36.79
N VAL A 323 19.73 14.75 37.32
CA VAL A 323 19.91 13.66 38.29
C VAL A 323 20.33 14.27 39.61
N THR A 324 19.59 13.98 40.67
CA THR A 324 19.91 14.39 42.05
C THR A 324 20.13 13.15 42.90
N ALA A 325 21.21 13.14 43.67
CA ALA A 325 21.59 12.01 44.52
C ALA A 325 22.27 12.48 45.80
N ASP A 326 22.07 11.72 46.86
CA ASP A 326 22.83 11.84 48.10
C ASP A 326 24.06 10.93 48.01
N ILE A 327 25.22 11.56 47.77
CA ILE A 327 26.49 10.87 47.53
C ILE A 327 27.43 11.10 48.70
N GLN A 328 27.84 10.01 49.34
CA GLN A 328 28.93 10.06 50.31
C GLN A 328 30.24 9.73 49.62
N PHE A 329 31.19 10.66 49.65
CA PHE A 329 32.57 10.42 49.27
C PHE A 329 33.39 10.06 50.50
N ILE A 330 34.19 8.99 50.41
CA ILE A 330 35.27 8.70 51.36
C ILE A 330 36.58 9.12 50.71
N VAL A 331 37.36 9.93 51.39
CA VAL A 331 38.57 10.54 50.83
C VAL A 331 39.76 10.33 51.74
N GLN A 332 40.89 9.96 51.15
CA GLN A 332 42.16 9.79 51.86
C GLN A 332 43.04 11.02 51.63
N SER A 333 43.57 11.65 52.68
CA SER A 333 44.36 12.88 52.51
C SER A 333 45.66 12.66 51.73
N SER A 334 45.95 13.53 50.75
CA SER A 334 47.25 13.55 50.04
C SER A 334 48.41 14.00 50.93
N SER A 335 48.11 14.80 51.94
CA SER A 335 49.11 15.29 52.91
C SER A 335 49.43 14.27 54.01
N ASN A 336 48.52 13.32 54.27
CA ASN A 336 48.71 12.25 55.25
C ASN A 336 47.79 11.07 54.93
N THR A 337 48.35 10.00 54.36
CA THR A 337 47.59 8.82 53.92
C THR A 337 47.01 7.98 55.07
N SER A 338 47.29 8.31 56.33
CA SER A 338 46.64 7.70 57.49
C SER A 338 45.31 8.38 57.87
N ILE A 339 44.97 9.51 57.24
CA ILE A 339 43.75 10.27 57.51
C ILE A 339 42.72 9.97 56.42
N PHE A 340 41.54 9.55 56.87
CA PHE A 340 40.35 9.36 56.04
C PHE A 340 39.23 10.25 56.56
N ASP A 341 38.66 11.01 55.64
CA ASP A 341 37.50 11.87 55.89
C ASP A 341 36.33 11.39 55.03
N TYR A 342 35.12 11.78 55.43
CA TYR A 342 33.93 11.68 54.58
C TYR A 342 33.51 13.07 54.11
N ILE A 343 32.84 13.12 52.95
CA ILE A 343 32.17 14.30 52.41
C ILE A 343 30.79 13.86 51.94
N ASN A 344 29.74 14.33 52.61
CA ASN A 344 28.36 14.14 52.21
C ASN A 344 27.98 15.27 51.25
N VAL A 345 27.51 14.88 50.06
CA VAL A 345 27.16 15.78 48.97
C VAL A 345 25.73 15.53 48.51
N VAL A 346 24.90 16.57 48.53
CA VAL A 346 23.67 16.58 47.71
C VAL A 346 24.11 16.95 46.30
N TYR A 347 24.22 15.93 45.45
CA TYR A 347 24.81 16.04 44.12
C TYR A 347 23.73 16.24 43.09
N THR A 348 23.78 17.31 42.31
CA THR A 348 22.83 17.53 41.20
C THR A 348 23.59 17.72 39.90
N ILE A 349 23.30 16.89 38.90
CA ILE A 349 23.87 16.98 37.55
C ILE A 349 22.76 17.24 36.57
N SER A 350 22.85 18.34 35.85
CA SER A 350 21.98 18.66 34.73
C SER A 350 22.72 18.38 33.44
N PHE A 351 22.06 17.62 32.57
CA PHE A 351 22.56 17.19 31.28
C PHE A 351 21.80 17.86 30.15
N GLY A 352 22.51 18.19 29.07
CA GLY A 352 21.96 18.49 27.76
C GLY A 352 22.21 17.34 26.79
N VAL A 353 21.30 17.12 25.86
CA VAL A 353 21.49 16.19 24.74
C VAL A 353 21.91 16.98 23.52
N VAL A 354 23.16 16.80 23.07
CA VAL A 354 23.73 17.46 21.89
C VAL A 354 24.17 16.40 20.89
N ASP A 355 23.60 16.42 19.70
CA ASP A 355 23.87 15.45 18.62
C ASP A 355 23.73 13.98 19.07
N GLY A 356 22.76 13.71 19.96
CA GLY A 356 22.51 12.39 20.53
C GLY A 356 23.44 11.99 21.69
N ASN A 357 24.39 12.84 22.08
CA ASN A 357 25.29 12.61 23.20
C ASN A 357 24.82 13.37 24.44
N ILE A 358 24.89 12.70 25.60
CA ILE A 358 24.58 13.28 26.90
C ILE A 358 25.84 13.97 27.43
N ALA A 359 25.75 15.26 27.72
CA ALA A 359 26.84 16.04 28.29
C ALA A 359 26.35 16.89 29.47
N ILE A 360 27.20 17.07 30.48
CA ILE A 360 26.93 17.91 31.64
C ILE A 360 26.90 19.36 31.17
N VAL A 361 25.86 20.09 31.56
CA VAL A 361 25.69 21.53 31.30
C VAL A 361 25.71 22.36 32.58
N HIS A 362 25.24 21.78 33.67
CA HIS A 362 25.28 22.39 34.98
C HIS A 362 25.42 21.32 36.05
N GLU A 363 26.18 21.63 37.08
CA GLU A 363 26.45 20.72 38.18
C GLU A 363 26.46 21.48 39.50
N ILE A 364 25.92 20.85 40.54
CA ILE A 364 25.93 21.34 41.91
C ILE A 364 26.55 20.26 42.79
N PHE A 365 27.65 20.62 43.43
CA PHE A 365 28.32 19.85 44.48
C PHE A 365 28.01 20.55 45.81
N ASP A 366 26.95 20.13 46.50
CA ASP A 366 26.54 20.74 47.77
C ASP A 366 27.06 19.94 48.96
N ASN A 367 28.16 20.39 49.57
CA ASN A 367 28.75 19.79 50.75
C ASN A 367 27.89 20.10 51.99
N VAL A 368 27.07 19.12 52.36
CA VAL A 368 26.16 19.17 53.51
C VAL A 368 26.79 18.60 54.79
N GLY A 369 27.97 17.99 54.70
CA GLY A 369 28.70 17.48 55.86
C GLY A 369 30.08 16.96 55.50
N SER A 370 31.06 17.19 56.37
CA SER A 370 32.39 16.58 56.24
C SER A 370 33.06 16.42 57.59
N GLY A 371 33.93 15.42 57.71
CA GLY A 371 34.65 15.15 58.94
C GLY A 371 35.42 13.83 58.90
N PRO A 372 36.05 13.44 60.01
CA PRO A 372 36.76 12.17 60.09
C PRO A 372 35.84 10.98 59.81
N LEU A 373 36.32 9.97 59.10
CA LEU A 373 35.53 8.77 58.77
C LEU A 373 34.90 8.09 59.99
N SER A 374 35.54 8.17 61.16
CA SER A 374 35.00 7.63 62.42
C SER A 374 33.71 8.31 62.91
N GLN A 375 33.35 9.46 62.34
CA GLN A 375 32.16 10.24 62.68
C GLN A 375 31.11 10.20 61.58
N VAL A 376 31.27 9.30 60.60
CA VAL A 376 30.32 9.18 59.49
C VAL A 376 28.90 8.92 60.02
N SER A 377 27.97 9.74 59.56
CA SER A 377 26.53 9.54 59.77
C SER A 377 25.87 9.34 58.41
N SER A 378 24.72 8.65 58.41
CA SER A 378 23.85 8.62 57.24
C SER A 378 23.42 10.05 56.87
N PHE A 379 23.11 10.27 55.59
CA PHE A 379 22.36 11.45 55.15
C PHE A 379 21.07 11.53 55.99
N ALA A 380 20.83 12.70 56.57
CA ALA A 380 19.70 12.96 57.47
C ALA A 380 18.45 13.40 56.69
#